data_AF-A0A8J5U0J9-F1
#
_entry.id   AF-A0A8J5U0J9-F1
#
_cell.length_a   1.000
_cell.length_b   1.000
_cell.length_c   1.000
_cell.angle_alpha   90.00
_cell.angle_beta   90.00
_cell.angle_gamma   90.00
#
_symmetry.space_group_name_H-M   'P 1'
#
loop_
_entity.id
_entity.type
_entity.pdbx_description
1 polymer ?
#
loop_
_entity_poly.entity_id
_entity_poly.type
_entity_poly.pdbx_seq_one_letter_code
_entity_poly.pdbx_strand_id
1 'polypeptide(L)'
;MDSGRQPEIILYDLACIKNRCFSPVVWKIRLMLNYKDIPYKTIFLEFPDIEPKLKELGLESHDPSSGSPRYTVPTIHHVPTGKYIMDSPAIAEFLESTYPDPPLSLASELGREIETKARGAVGPAFRISVTPRENLILSPRSQEYFRAKNEARMGCKLEDLMDPEKEEKTWQGVADKMRELSDLMLTNKGKGMFLLGKKPSYTDFFIAASLQSARTIDEGIFQRCVAYPGFKAIYEACVPWMEKKD
;
A
#
# COMPACT_ATOMS: atom_id res chain seq x y z
N MET A 1 23.42 9.90 -3.02
CA MET A 1 24.46 10.00 -1.99
C MET A 1 23.72 9.99 -0.67
N ASP A 2 23.88 8.91 0.09
CA ASP A 2 23.25 8.73 1.40
C ASP A 2 23.89 9.73 2.37
N SER A 3 23.22 10.86 2.60
CA SER A 3 23.63 11.78 3.65
C SER A 3 23.50 11.02 4.96
N GLY A 4 24.61 10.76 5.66
CA GLY A 4 24.69 9.96 6.90
C GLY A 4 23.91 10.50 8.10
N ARG A 5 22.65 10.90 7.90
CA ARG A 5 21.67 11.17 8.94
C ARG A 5 21.26 9.83 9.53
N GLN A 6 21.29 9.74 10.86
CA GLN A 6 20.75 8.57 11.54
C GLN A 6 19.24 8.47 11.28
N PRO A 7 18.68 7.25 11.20
CA PRO A 7 17.25 7.09 10.99
C PRO A 7 16.47 7.60 12.20
N GLU A 8 15.49 8.46 11.96
CA GLU A 8 14.51 8.91 12.96
C GLU A 8 13.34 7.94 13.08
N ILE A 9 13.07 7.20 12.00
CA ILE A 9 12.03 6.18 11.94
C ILE A 9 12.65 4.82 11.64
N ILE A 10 12.26 3.81 12.40
CA ILE A 10 12.39 2.40 11.97
C ILE A 10 11.03 1.96 11.44
N LEU A 11 10.95 1.62 10.16
CA LEU A 11 9.74 1.14 9.51
C LEU A 11 9.76 -0.39 9.45
N TYR A 12 8.81 -1.04 10.11
CA TYR A 12 8.57 -2.48 9.96
C TYR A 12 7.71 -2.73 8.73
N ASP A 13 8.26 -3.45 7.77
CA ASP A 13 7.71 -3.72 6.44
C ASP A 13 7.58 -5.23 6.21
N LEU A 14 6.87 -5.63 5.16
CA LEU A 14 6.63 -7.02 4.82
C LEU A 14 7.73 -7.56 3.89
N ALA A 15 8.34 -8.67 4.27
CA ALA A 15 9.42 -9.31 3.53
C ALA A 15 8.90 -10.05 2.28
N CYS A 16 9.66 -9.97 1.19
CA CYS A 16 9.49 -10.82 0.00
C CYS A 16 10.86 -11.20 -0.57
N ILE A 17 10.89 -12.21 -1.46
CA ILE A 17 12.14 -12.69 -2.10
C ILE A 17 12.80 -11.65 -3.00
N LYS A 18 12.06 -10.58 -3.36
CA LYS A 18 12.56 -9.47 -4.17
C LYS A 18 13.31 -8.42 -3.32
N ASN A 19 13.39 -8.61 -1.99
CA ASN A 19 14.04 -7.73 -1.02
C ASN A 19 13.66 -6.25 -1.18
N ARG A 20 12.36 -5.99 -1.35
CA ARG A 20 11.79 -4.66 -1.55
C ARG A 20 10.35 -4.61 -1.05
N CYS A 21 9.86 -3.42 -0.73
CA CYS A 21 8.47 -3.22 -0.31
C CYS A 21 7.49 -3.65 -1.41
N PHE A 22 6.49 -4.46 -1.06
CA PHE A 22 5.38 -4.83 -1.95
C PHE A 22 4.00 -4.61 -1.32
N SER A 23 3.92 -4.34 -0.02
CA SER A 23 2.67 -4.09 0.68
C SER A 23 2.12 -2.70 0.33
N PRO A 24 0.88 -2.57 -0.15
CA PRO A 24 0.31 -1.28 -0.52
C PRO A 24 0.13 -0.37 0.70
N VAL A 25 -0.20 -0.91 1.86
CA VAL A 25 -0.36 -0.11 3.08
C VAL A 25 0.97 0.39 3.65
N VAL A 26 2.06 -0.37 3.46
CA VAL A 26 3.40 0.08 3.86
C VAL A 26 3.96 1.09 2.85
N TRP A 27 3.75 0.86 1.54
CA TRP A 27 4.12 1.83 0.49
C TRP A 27 3.51 3.21 0.73
N LYS A 28 2.27 3.28 1.23
CA LYS A 28 1.61 4.55 1.57
C LYS A 28 2.39 5.34 2.65
N ILE A 29 2.86 4.66 3.69
CA ILE A 29 3.71 5.29 4.74
C ILE A 29 5.09 5.62 4.20
N ARG A 30 5.68 4.74 3.38
CA ARG A 30 6.97 4.97 2.72
C ARG A 30 6.95 6.23 1.85
N LEU A 31 5.89 6.41 1.05
CA LEU A 31 5.67 7.62 0.25
C LEU A 31 5.59 8.87 1.14
N MET A 32 4.90 8.79 2.27
CA MET A 32 4.80 9.91 3.23
C MET A 32 6.15 10.25 3.87
N LEU A 33 6.94 9.25 4.28
CA LEU A 33 8.29 9.46 4.81
C LEU A 33 9.20 10.11 3.76
N ASN A 34 9.15 9.62 2.52
CA ASN A 34 9.94 10.16 1.41
C ASN A 34 9.51 11.57 1.01
N TYR A 35 8.20 11.86 0.99
CA TYR A 35 7.67 13.20 0.72
C TYR A 35 8.13 14.22 1.75
N LYS A 36 8.21 13.79 3.01
CA LYS A 36 8.62 14.63 4.13
C LYS A 36 10.13 14.67 4.39
N ASP A 37 10.93 14.02 3.54
CA ASP A 37 12.39 13.88 3.71
C ASP A 37 12.79 13.33 5.10
N ILE A 38 11.96 12.44 5.67
CA ILE A 38 12.22 11.85 6.99
C ILE A 38 13.20 10.67 6.83
N PRO A 39 14.38 10.69 7.48
CA PRO A 39 15.32 9.59 7.39
C PRO A 39 14.77 8.37 8.12
N TYR A 40 14.69 7.23 7.43
CA TYR A 40 14.21 5.98 8.01
C TYR A 40 15.01 4.76 7.57
N LYS A 41 14.98 3.73 8.40
CA LYS A 41 15.51 2.40 8.12
C LYS A 41 14.38 1.39 8.11
N THR A 42 14.40 0.47 7.16
CA THR A 42 13.41 -0.61 7.07
C THR A 42 13.88 -1.87 7.80
N ILE A 43 12.97 -2.52 8.50
CA ILE A 43 13.11 -3.89 8.99
C ILE A 43 12.03 -4.73 8.31
N PHE A 44 12.44 -5.64 7.44
CA PHE A 44 11.54 -6.57 6.79
C PHE A 44 11.21 -7.74 7.72
N LEU A 45 9.92 -8.02 7.87
CA LEU A 45 9.38 -9.15 8.64
C LEU A 45 8.63 -10.09 7.70
N GLU A 46 8.86 -11.39 7.87
CA GLU A 46 8.02 -12.40 7.26
C GLU A 46 6.63 -12.44 7.92
N PHE A 47 5.59 -12.85 7.18
CA PHE A 47 4.24 -12.95 7.72
C PHE A 47 4.11 -13.66 9.09
N PRO A 48 4.69 -14.86 9.30
CA PRO A 48 4.59 -15.55 10.60
C PRO A 48 5.36 -14.84 11.73
N ASP A 49 6.28 -13.94 11.40
CA ASP A 49 7.16 -13.28 12.36
C ASP A 49 6.63 -11.90 12.82
N ILE A 50 5.58 -11.37 12.16
CA ILE A 50 4.97 -10.07 12.52
C ILE A 50 4.43 -10.07 13.94
N GLU A 51 3.53 -10.99 14.28
CA GLU A 51 2.91 -11.02 15.61
C GLU A 51 3.94 -11.26 16.73
N PRO A 52 4.83 -12.27 16.64
CA PRO A 52 5.88 -12.46 17.64
C PRO A 52 6.75 -11.23 17.83
N LYS A 53 7.18 -10.57 16.74
CA LYS A 53 8.07 -9.42 16.82
C LYS A 53 7.39 -8.21 17.44
N LEU A 54 6.16 -7.89 17.03
CA LEU A 54 5.46 -6.72 17.57
C LEU A 54 5.08 -6.91 19.04
N LYS A 55 4.82 -8.14 19.48
CA LYS A 55 4.67 -8.48 20.91
C LYS A 55 5.97 -8.28 21.70
N GLU A 56 7.10 -8.74 21.17
CA GLU A 56 8.42 -8.56 21.80
C GLU A 56 8.75 -7.08 22.00
N LEU A 57 8.32 -6.22 21.07
CA LEU A 57 8.48 -4.77 21.12
C LEU A 57 7.47 -4.07 22.05
N GLY A 58 6.58 -4.82 22.70
CA GLY A 58 5.61 -4.30 23.67
C GLY A 58 4.39 -3.60 23.05
N LEU A 59 4.09 -3.82 21.76
CA LEU A 59 2.87 -3.26 21.17
C LEU A 59 1.63 -4.04 21.65
N GLU A 60 0.57 -3.28 21.93
CA GLU A 60 -0.76 -3.83 22.08
C GLU A 60 -1.32 -4.27 20.72
N SER A 61 -2.17 -5.28 20.72
CA SER A 61 -2.86 -5.71 19.50
C SER A 61 -3.91 -4.69 19.10
N HIS A 62 -4.27 -4.70 17.81
CA HIS A 62 -5.50 -4.06 17.34
C HIS A 62 -6.73 -4.50 18.14
N ASP A 63 -7.71 -3.61 18.21
CA ASP A 63 -9.03 -3.91 18.77
C ASP A 63 -9.63 -5.13 18.04
N PRO A 64 -10.02 -6.21 18.73
CA PRO A 64 -10.66 -7.38 18.12
C PRO A 64 -11.91 -7.05 17.29
N SER A 65 -12.61 -5.96 17.59
CA SER A 65 -13.79 -5.48 16.86
C SER A 65 -13.48 -4.76 15.55
N SER A 66 -12.22 -4.37 15.32
CA SER A 66 -11.79 -3.65 14.11
C SER A 66 -11.83 -4.51 12.84
N GLY A 67 -11.86 -5.85 12.98
CA GLY A 67 -11.72 -6.78 11.86
C GLY A 67 -10.30 -6.88 11.28
N SER A 68 -9.35 -6.10 11.80
CA SER A 68 -7.94 -6.19 11.44
C SER A 68 -7.27 -7.40 12.12
N PRO A 69 -6.23 -8.00 11.52
CA PRO A 69 -5.37 -8.93 12.25
C PRO A 69 -4.81 -8.27 13.51
N ARG A 70 -4.59 -9.03 14.58
CA ARG A 70 -4.11 -8.51 15.87
C ARG A 70 -2.84 -7.66 15.75
N TYR A 71 -1.94 -8.04 14.86
CA TYR A 71 -0.66 -7.37 14.63
C TYR A 71 -0.42 -7.24 13.14
N THR A 72 0.02 -6.05 12.70
CA THR A 72 0.14 -5.72 11.28
C THR A 72 1.32 -4.82 11.01
N VAL A 73 1.83 -4.90 9.79
CA VAL A 73 2.63 -3.82 9.18
C VAL A 73 1.72 -2.93 8.31
N PRO A 74 2.02 -1.63 8.14
CA PRO A 74 3.17 -0.92 8.69
C PRO A 74 3.07 -0.76 10.21
N THR A 75 4.23 -0.84 10.85
CA THR A 75 4.47 -0.37 12.21
C THR A 75 5.73 0.49 12.17
N ILE A 76 5.78 1.59 12.93
CA ILE A 76 6.98 2.40 13.06
C ILE A 76 7.48 2.43 14.50
N HIS A 77 8.78 2.62 14.65
CA HIS A 77 9.42 3.10 15.87
C HIS A 77 9.98 4.50 15.61
N HIS A 78 9.48 5.50 16.33
CA HIS A 78 10.01 6.86 16.28
C HIS A 78 11.14 7.02 17.30
N VAL A 79 12.36 6.92 16.81
CA VAL A 79 13.61 6.87 17.58
C VAL A 79 13.75 8.05 18.55
N PRO A 80 13.48 9.32 18.16
CA PRO A 80 13.59 10.45 19.08
C PRO A 80 12.71 10.35 20.34
N THR A 81 11.55 9.68 20.24
CA THR A 81 10.60 9.57 21.36
C THR A 81 10.49 8.18 21.97
N GLY A 82 11.10 7.17 21.35
CA GLY A 82 10.94 5.76 21.74
C GLY A 82 9.56 5.17 21.46
N LYS A 83 8.66 5.87 20.76
CA LYS A 83 7.27 5.44 20.56
C LYS A 83 7.15 4.42 19.43
N TYR A 84 6.40 3.36 19.68
CA TYR A 84 5.96 2.42 18.67
C TYR A 84 4.52 2.72 18.25
N ILE A 85 4.24 2.71 16.95
CA ILE A 85 2.92 3.02 16.41
C ILE A 85 2.60 2.02 15.30
N MET A 86 1.50 1.30 15.48
CA MET A 86 0.92 0.40 14.49
C MET A 86 -0.30 1.07 13.86
N ASP A 87 -0.66 0.62 12.66
CA ASP A 87 -1.77 1.11 11.83
C ASP A 87 -1.44 2.31 10.94
N SER A 88 -1.74 2.19 9.64
CA SER A 88 -1.35 3.22 8.66
C SER A 88 -2.03 4.59 8.86
N PRO A 89 -3.32 4.71 9.27
CA PRO A 89 -3.92 6.00 9.57
C PRO A 89 -3.30 6.64 10.82
N ALA A 90 -3.14 5.89 11.91
CA ALA A 90 -2.53 6.39 13.15
C ALA A 90 -1.07 6.86 12.92
N ILE A 91 -0.30 6.10 12.13
CA ILE A 91 1.04 6.49 11.71
C ILE A 91 1.00 7.79 10.90
N ALA A 92 0.07 7.94 9.95
CA ALA A 92 -0.02 9.14 9.13
C ALA A 92 -0.38 10.38 9.95
N GLU A 93 -1.33 10.28 10.88
CA GLU A 93 -1.67 11.36 11.82
C GLU A 93 -0.48 11.75 12.68
N PHE A 94 0.25 10.76 13.20
CA PHE A 94 1.46 11.00 13.98
C PHE A 94 2.54 11.71 13.16
N LEU A 95 2.80 11.26 11.93
CA LEU A 95 3.81 11.85 11.06
C LEU A 95 3.43 13.27 10.62
N GLU A 96 2.15 13.55 10.33
CA GLU A 96 1.70 14.90 9.98
C GLU A 96 1.81 15.86 11.18
N SER A 97 1.52 15.37 12.39
CA SER A 97 1.64 16.17 13.61
C SER A 97 3.11 16.44 14.00
N THR A 98 3.97 15.42 13.86
CA THR A 98 5.38 15.50 14.28
C THR A 98 6.27 16.19 13.24
N TYR A 99 5.95 16.00 11.96
CA TYR A 99 6.69 16.54 10.81
C TYR A 99 5.72 17.29 9.88
N PRO A 100 5.24 18.48 10.27
CA PRO A 100 4.16 19.17 9.55
C PRO A 100 4.57 19.69 8.16
N ASP A 101 5.86 19.85 7.90
CA ASP A 101 6.37 20.40 6.65
C ASP A 101 7.13 19.33 5.83
N PRO A 102 6.88 19.23 4.51
CA PRO A 102 5.76 19.82 3.78
C PRO A 102 4.41 19.21 4.19
N PRO A 103 3.32 20.01 4.16
CA PRO A 103 2.01 19.56 4.63
C PRO A 103 1.36 18.55 3.68
N LEU A 104 0.70 17.54 4.23
CA LEU A 104 -0.01 16.51 3.48
C LEU A 104 -1.46 16.42 3.95
N SER A 105 -2.41 16.64 3.04
CA SER A 105 -3.83 16.49 3.37
C SER A 105 -4.16 15.01 3.58
N LEU A 106 -4.49 14.64 4.83
CA LEU A 106 -4.82 13.26 5.19
C LEU A 106 -6.24 12.84 4.77
N ALA A 107 -7.16 13.80 4.62
CA ALA A 107 -8.54 13.52 4.26
C ALA A 107 -9.16 14.63 3.41
N SER A 108 -9.99 14.23 2.46
CA SER A 108 -10.86 15.13 1.69
C SER A 108 -12.13 14.38 1.26
N GLU A 109 -13.18 15.11 0.89
CA GLU A 109 -14.40 14.49 0.37
C GLU A 109 -14.14 13.69 -0.91
N LEU A 110 -13.45 14.31 -1.87
CA LEU A 110 -13.03 13.66 -3.11
C LEU A 110 -12.15 12.42 -2.83
N GLY A 111 -11.20 12.54 -1.88
CA GLY A 111 -10.33 11.43 -1.50
C GLY A 111 -11.11 10.23 -0.95
N ARG A 112 -12.06 10.47 -0.04
CA ARG A 112 -12.93 9.41 0.52
C ARG A 112 -13.82 8.76 -0.55
N GLU A 113 -14.37 9.54 -1.48
CA GLU A 113 -15.15 9.01 -2.59
C GLU A 113 -14.29 8.10 -3.48
N ILE A 114 -13.09 8.56 -3.85
CA ILE A 114 -12.13 7.81 -4.65
C ILE A 114 -11.72 6.51 -3.95
N GLU A 115 -11.37 6.55 -2.66
CA GLU A 115 -10.97 5.35 -1.91
C GLU A 115 -12.11 4.32 -1.84
N THR A 116 -13.34 4.79 -1.63
CA THR A 116 -14.53 3.92 -1.59
C THR A 116 -14.79 3.28 -2.95
N LYS A 117 -14.78 4.08 -4.03
CA LYS A 117 -14.98 3.59 -5.39
C LYS A 117 -13.84 2.67 -5.83
N ALA A 118 -12.60 2.96 -5.46
CA ALA A 118 -11.43 2.12 -5.74
C ALA A 118 -11.56 0.73 -5.12
N ARG A 119 -11.98 0.63 -3.85
CA ARG A 119 -12.20 -0.68 -3.21
C ARG A 119 -13.27 -1.49 -3.92
N GLY A 120 -14.33 -0.86 -4.42
CA GLY A 120 -15.40 -1.52 -5.17
C GLY A 120 -15.06 -1.85 -6.63
N ALA A 121 -14.28 -1.00 -7.30
CA ALA A 121 -13.92 -1.14 -8.71
C ALA A 121 -12.75 -2.10 -8.92
N VAL A 122 -11.67 -1.90 -8.17
CA VAL A 122 -10.40 -2.62 -8.33
C VAL A 122 -10.40 -3.93 -7.54
N GLY A 123 -11.10 -3.97 -6.40
CA GLY A 123 -11.08 -5.07 -5.45
C GLY A 123 -11.34 -6.47 -6.06
N PRO A 124 -12.39 -6.66 -6.88
CA PRO A 124 -12.65 -7.95 -7.51
C PRO A 124 -11.52 -8.41 -8.44
N ALA A 125 -10.99 -7.51 -9.26
CA ALA A 125 -9.88 -7.83 -10.17
C ALA A 125 -8.59 -8.14 -9.39
N PHE A 126 -8.26 -7.35 -8.37
CA PHE A 126 -7.07 -7.60 -7.55
C PHE A 126 -7.18 -8.90 -6.75
N ARG A 127 -8.40 -9.24 -6.28
CA ARG A 127 -8.62 -10.51 -5.58
C ARG A 127 -8.20 -11.71 -6.43
N ILE A 128 -8.52 -11.71 -7.73
CA ILE A 128 -8.22 -12.83 -8.64
C ILE A 128 -6.81 -12.72 -9.21
N SER A 129 -6.35 -11.50 -9.53
CA SER A 129 -5.07 -11.29 -10.21
C SER A 129 -3.88 -11.19 -9.24
N VAL A 130 -4.00 -10.39 -8.19
CA VAL A 130 -2.87 -10.05 -7.29
C VAL A 130 -2.66 -11.15 -6.26
N THR A 131 -3.71 -11.58 -5.54
CA THR A 131 -3.60 -12.54 -4.43
C THR A 131 -2.79 -13.80 -4.76
N PRO A 132 -3.07 -14.55 -5.85
CA PRO A 132 -2.29 -15.76 -6.13
C PRO A 132 -0.84 -15.46 -6.52
N ARG A 133 -0.60 -14.32 -7.19
CA ARG A 133 0.75 -13.88 -7.60
C ARG A 133 1.56 -13.29 -6.45
N GLU A 134 0.91 -12.72 -5.45
CA GLU A 134 1.55 -12.28 -4.20
C GLU A 134 2.23 -13.47 -3.52
N ASN A 135 1.56 -14.62 -3.45
CA ASN A 135 2.14 -15.84 -2.90
C ASN A 135 3.46 -16.22 -3.60
N LEU A 136 3.56 -16.04 -4.92
CA LEU A 136 4.74 -16.40 -5.70
C LEU A 136 6.00 -15.57 -5.39
N ILE A 137 5.85 -14.41 -4.74
CA ILE A 137 6.97 -13.55 -4.36
C ILE A 137 7.39 -13.70 -2.90
N LEU A 138 6.71 -14.57 -2.14
CA LEU A 138 7.01 -14.83 -0.73
C LEU A 138 8.07 -15.92 -0.56
N SER A 139 8.74 -15.93 0.59
CA SER A 139 9.57 -17.06 1.02
C SER A 139 8.71 -18.33 1.22
N PRO A 140 9.27 -19.54 1.28
CA PRO A 140 8.50 -20.76 1.55
C PRO A 140 7.67 -20.70 2.85
N ARG A 141 8.23 -20.15 3.93
CA ARG A 141 7.53 -19.99 5.23
C ARG A 141 6.34 -19.03 5.10
N SER A 142 6.56 -17.89 4.45
CA SER A 142 5.52 -16.88 4.23
C SER A 142 4.46 -17.36 3.23
N GLN A 143 4.83 -18.19 2.24
CA GLN A 143 3.89 -18.82 1.32
C GLN A 143 2.91 -19.74 2.04
N GLU A 144 3.40 -20.62 2.92
CA GLU A 144 2.55 -21.54 3.67
C GLU A 144 1.53 -20.77 4.53
N TYR A 145 2.01 -19.77 5.29
CA TYR A 145 1.16 -18.91 6.11
C TYR A 145 0.12 -18.14 5.27
N PHE A 146 0.57 -17.50 4.18
CA PHE A 146 -0.29 -16.70 3.31
C PHE A 146 -1.34 -17.55 2.61
N ARG A 147 -0.94 -18.71 2.07
CA ARG A 147 -1.83 -19.67 1.42
C ARG A 147 -2.91 -20.15 2.37
N ALA A 148 -2.54 -20.67 3.55
CA ALA A 148 -3.51 -21.20 4.51
C ALA A 148 -4.60 -20.17 4.87
N LYS A 149 -4.18 -18.91 5.12
CA LYS A 149 -5.11 -17.82 5.44
C LYS A 149 -6.00 -17.44 4.26
N ASN A 150 -5.44 -17.32 3.06
CA ASN A 150 -6.19 -16.86 1.89
C ASN A 150 -7.13 -17.93 1.33
N GLU A 151 -6.70 -19.18 1.24
CA GLU A 151 -7.55 -20.28 0.76
C GLU A 151 -8.74 -20.51 1.71
N ALA A 152 -8.52 -20.46 3.03
CA ALA A 152 -9.60 -20.53 4.01
C ALA A 152 -10.62 -19.38 3.85
N ARG A 153 -10.14 -18.15 3.61
CA ARG A 153 -10.99 -16.97 3.38
C ARG A 153 -11.73 -17.04 2.03
N MET A 154 -11.12 -17.63 1.01
CA MET A 154 -11.63 -17.62 -0.36
C MET A 154 -12.45 -18.86 -0.71
N GLY A 155 -12.30 -19.95 0.03
CA GLY A 155 -12.99 -21.22 -0.22
C GLY A 155 -12.51 -21.97 -1.47
N CYS A 156 -11.33 -21.64 -1.99
CA CYS A 156 -10.72 -22.28 -3.16
C CYS A 156 -9.18 -22.19 -3.08
N LYS A 157 -8.48 -22.96 -3.92
CA LYS A 157 -7.02 -22.89 -4.00
C LYS A 157 -6.58 -21.62 -4.72
N LEU A 158 -5.38 -21.12 -4.40
CA LEU A 158 -4.85 -19.96 -5.10
C LEU A 158 -4.68 -20.20 -6.61
N GLU A 159 -4.36 -21.42 -7.02
CA GLU A 159 -4.22 -21.82 -8.41
C GLU A 159 -5.53 -21.71 -9.19
N ASP A 160 -6.68 -21.96 -8.55
CA ASP A 160 -8.01 -21.86 -9.17
C ASP A 160 -8.40 -20.40 -9.52
N LEU A 161 -7.63 -19.43 -9.04
CA LEU A 161 -7.78 -18.02 -9.35
C LEU A 161 -6.94 -17.60 -10.57
N MET A 162 -5.95 -18.39 -10.95
CA MET A 162 -5.03 -18.08 -12.05
C MET A 162 -5.54 -18.56 -13.42
N ASP A 163 -6.85 -18.80 -13.55
CA ASP A 163 -7.50 -19.08 -14.83
C ASP A 163 -7.51 -17.81 -15.70
N PRO A 164 -6.81 -17.80 -16.86
CA PRO A 164 -6.71 -16.62 -17.71
C PRO A 164 -8.05 -16.12 -18.26
N GLU A 165 -9.00 -17.02 -18.57
CA GLU A 165 -10.31 -16.65 -19.12
C GLU A 165 -11.16 -15.98 -18.05
N LYS A 166 -11.15 -16.54 -16.84
CA LYS A 166 -11.84 -15.98 -15.68
C LYS A 166 -11.25 -14.65 -15.25
N GLU A 167 -9.92 -14.55 -15.25
CA GLU A 167 -9.20 -13.30 -14.97
C GLU A 167 -9.60 -12.23 -15.99
N GLU A 168 -9.56 -12.53 -17.28
CA GLU A 168 -9.91 -11.58 -18.33
C GLU A 168 -11.37 -11.13 -18.25
N LYS A 169 -12.30 -12.06 -18.05
CA LYS A 169 -13.72 -11.75 -17.83
C LYS A 169 -13.93 -10.85 -16.60
N THR A 170 -13.16 -11.06 -15.53
CA THR A 170 -13.22 -10.23 -14.32
C THR A 170 -12.75 -8.80 -14.61
N TRP A 171 -11.65 -8.65 -15.34
CA TRP A 171 -11.14 -7.33 -15.76
C TRP A 171 -12.12 -6.59 -16.66
N GLN A 172 -12.74 -7.28 -17.63
CA GLN A 172 -13.79 -6.70 -18.46
C GLN A 172 -15.00 -6.25 -17.61
N GLY A 173 -15.41 -7.06 -16.63
CA GLY A 173 -16.54 -6.75 -15.74
C GLY A 173 -16.32 -5.53 -14.83
N VAL A 174 -15.07 -5.11 -14.60
CA VAL A 174 -14.75 -3.90 -13.82
C VAL A 174 -14.36 -2.70 -14.70
N ALA A 175 -14.29 -2.88 -16.02
CA ALA A 175 -13.68 -1.89 -16.92
C ALA A 175 -14.38 -0.53 -16.90
N ASP A 176 -15.71 -0.50 -16.83
CA ASP A 176 -16.48 0.75 -16.77
C ASP A 176 -16.28 1.46 -15.44
N LYS A 177 -16.29 0.73 -14.32
CA LYS A 177 -16.00 1.30 -12.99
C LYS A 177 -14.58 1.85 -12.89
N MET A 178 -13.62 1.19 -13.53
CA MET A 178 -12.24 1.69 -13.64
C MET A 178 -12.18 2.98 -14.45
N ARG A 179 -12.96 3.09 -15.53
CA ARG A 179 -13.06 4.30 -16.35
C ARG A 179 -13.66 5.46 -15.56
N GLU A 180 -14.80 5.25 -14.90
CA GLU A 180 -15.44 6.24 -14.03
C GLU A 180 -14.50 6.74 -12.93
N LEU A 181 -13.80 5.81 -12.29
CA LEU A 181 -12.83 6.13 -11.24
C LEU A 181 -11.62 6.89 -11.79
N SER A 182 -11.13 6.52 -12.97
CA SER A 182 -10.08 7.25 -13.68
C SER A 182 -10.50 8.69 -13.99
N ASP A 183 -11.72 8.89 -14.48
CA ASP A 183 -12.25 10.22 -14.77
C ASP A 183 -12.40 11.05 -13.49
N LEU A 184 -12.86 10.43 -12.40
CA LEU A 184 -12.94 11.06 -11.07
C LEU A 184 -11.56 11.54 -10.58
N MET A 185 -10.50 10.73 -10.76
CA MET A 185 -9.13 11.13 -10.41
C MET A 185 -8.65 12.36 -11.20
N LEU A 186 -9.19 12.59 -12.40
CA LEU A 186 -8.81 13.71 -13.26
C LEU A 186 -9.66 14.97 -13.04
N THR A 187 -10.62 14.96 -12.12
CA THR A 187 -11.55 16.08 -11.83
C THR A 187 -10.84 17.42 -11.62
N ASN A 188 -9.66 17.43 -10.99
CA ASN A 188 -8.87 18.63 -10.72
C ASN A 188 -7.61 18.78 -11.59
N LYS A 189 -7.46 18.02 -12.68
CA LYS A 189 -6.24 18.03 -13.53
C LYS A 189 -5.83 19.42 -14.00
N GLY A 190 -6.78 20.32 -14.26
CA GLY A 190 -6.51 21.71 -14.64
C GLY A 190 -5.92 22.59 -13.52
N LYS A 191 -5.97 22.14 -12.27
CA LYS A 191 -5.46 22.86 -11.08
C LYS A 191 -4.10 22.34 -10.61
N GLY A 192 -3.63 21.21 -11.14
CA GLY A 192 -2.34 20.61 -10.84
C GLY A 192 -2.32 19.09 -11.12
N MET A 193 -1.19 18.46 -10.81
CA MET A 193 -0.95 17.05 -11.14
C MET A 193 -1.51 16.03 -10.12
N PHE A 194 -1.97 16.50 -8.95
CA PHE A 194 -2.53 15.67 -7.88
C PHE A 194 -4.04 15.81 -7.78
N LEU A 195 -4.68 14.88 -7.06
CA LEU A 195 -6.13 14.86 -6.84
C LEU A 195 -6.70 16.18 -6.32
N LEU A 196 -5.96 16.86 -5.43
CA LEU A 196 -6.35 18.13 -4.82
C LEU A 196 -5.66 19.34 -5.47
N GLY A 197 -5.04 19.15 -6.64
CA GLY A 197 -4.37 20.20 -7.41
C GLY A 197 -2.85 20.13 -7.31
N LYS A 198 -2.22 21.12 -6.67
CA LYS A 198 -0.76 21.34 -6.76
C LYS A 198 0.10 20.50 -5.80
N LYS A 199 -0.45 20.10 -4.66
CA LYS A 199 0.25 19.32 -3.62
C LYS A 199 -0.35 17.91 -3.53
N PRO A 200 0.46 16.89 -3.20
CA PRO A 200 -0.07 15.56 -2.97
C PRO A 200 -0.99 15.54 -1.76
N SER A 201 -1.88 14.55 -1.75
CA SER A 201 -2.69 14.16 -0.61
C SER A 201 -2.40 12.71 -0.24
N TYR A 202 -2.87 12.30 0.94
CA TYR A 202 -2.76 10.92 1.37
C TYR A 202 -3.48 9.94 0.42
N THR A 203 -4.55 10.39 -0.26
CA THR A 203 -5.25 9.58 -1.26
C THR A 203 -4.43 9.43 -2.55
N ASP A 204 -3.63 10.43 -2.95
CA ASP A 204 -2.67 10.25 -4.05
C ASP A 204 -1.70 9.10 -3.72
N PHE A 205 -1.19 9.08 -2.48
CA PHE A 205 -0.32 8.01 -1.99
C PHE A 205 -1.03 6.66 -1.87
N PHE A 206 -2.31 6.62 -1.49
CA PHE A 206 -3.10 5.39 -1.50
C PHE A 206 -3.16 4.75 -2.89
N ILE A 207 -3.43 5.55 -3.94
CA ILE A 207 -3.48 5.08 -5.32
C ILE A 207 -2.10 4.63 -5.77
N ALA A 208 -1.10 5.51 -5.61
CA ALA A 208 0.25 5.28 -6.09
C ALA A 208 0.90 4.06 -5.41
N ALA A 209 0.66 3.87 -4.10
CA ALA A 209 1.10 2.71 -3.34
C ALA A 209 0.44 1.40 -3.81
N SER A 210 -0.86 1.44 -4.11
CA SER A 210 -1.58 0.27 -4.64
C SER A 210 -1.05 -0.15 -6.01
N LEU A 211 -0.75 0.82 -6.88
CA LEU A 211 -0.18 0.59 -8.20
C LEU A 211 1.28 0.09 -8.11
N GLN A 212 2.08 0.67 -7.21
CA GLN A 212 3.46 0.23 -6.99
C GLN A 212 3.53 -1.17 -6.38
N SER A 213 2.60 -1.52 -5.49
CA SER A 213 2.40 -2.88 -4.98
C SER A 213 2.09 -3.84 -6.13
N ALA A 214 1.07 -3.53 -6.95
CA ALA A 214 0.70 -4.35 -8.11
C ALA A 214 1.92 -4.57 -9.01
N ARG A 215 2.65 -3.51 -9.35
CA ARG A 215 3.87 -3.57 -10.19
C ARG A 215 4.96 -4.46 -9.59
N THR A 216 5.12 -4.38 -8.27
CA THR A 216 6.12 -5.18 -7.56
C THR A 216 5.78 -6.67 -7.61
N ILE A 217 4.50 -7.00 -7.51
CA ILE A 217 3.96 -8.36 -7.56
C ILE A 217 4.00 -8.89 -9.00
N ASP A 218 3.33 -8.18 -9.92
CA ASP A 218 3.19 -8.52 -11.34
C ASP A 218 3.06 -7.24 -12.19
N GLU A 219 4.00 -7.04 -13.12
CA GLU A 219 4.03 -5.87 -14.00
C GLU A 219 2.78 -5.80 -14.91
N GLY A 220 2.24 -6.94 -15.35
CA GLY A 220 1.06 -6.99 -16.22
C GLY A 220 -0.20 -6.43 -15.55
N ILE A 221 -0.39 -6.71 -14.27
CA ILE A 221 -1.50 -6.14 -13.48
C ILE A 221 -1.35 -4.61 -13.36
N PHE A 222 -0.14 -4.13 -13.12
CA PHE A 222 0.14 -2.70 -13.10
C PHE A 222 -0.22 -2.05 -14.44
N GLN A 223 0.21 -2.65 -15.55
CA GLN A 223 -0.09 -2.16 -16.90
C GLN A 223 -1.60 -2.09 -17.18
N ARG A 224 -2.38 -3.09 -16.72
CA ARG A 224 -3.86 -3.05 -16.81
C ARG A 224 -4.46 -1.84 -16.09
N CYS A 225 -3.89 -1.45 -14.94
CA CYS A 225 -4.37 -0.29 -14.19
C CYS A 225 -3.97 1.04 -14.82
N VAL A 226 -2.70 1.20 -15.24
CA VAL A 226 -2.20 2.45 -15.82
C VAL A 226 -2.59 2.64 -17.29
N ALA A 227 -3.28 1.67 -17.90
CA ALA A 227 -4.02 1.88 -19.14
C ALA A 227 -5.11 2.95 -18.99
N TYR A 228 -5.59 3.17 -17.76
CA TYR A 228 -6.55 4.22 -17.44
C TYR A 228 -5.84 5.55 -17.11
N PRO A 229 -6.14 6.66 -17.80
CA PRO A 229 -5.36 7.90 -17.69
C PRO A 229 -5.25 8.50 -16.28
N GLY A 230 -6.29 8.40 -15.46
CA GLY A 230 -6.29 8.91 -14.08
C GLY A 230 -5.29 8.19 -13.20
N PHE A 231 -5.32 6.86 -13.22
CA PHE A 231 -4.36 6.02 -12.47
C PHE A 231 -2.93 6.30 -12.90
N LYS A 232 -2.68 6.40 -14.22
CA LYS A 232 -1.37 6.72 -14.77
C LYS A 232 -0.87 8.08 -14.28
N ALA A 233 -1.70 9.11 -14.38
CA ALA A 233 -1.33 10.47 -13.99
C ALA A 233 -0.95 10.57 -12.51
N ILE A 234 -1.75 9.98 -11.62
CA ILE A 234 -1.46 9.99 -10.18
C ILE A 234 -0.19 9.19 -9.85
N TYR A 235 0.00 8.03 -10.48
CA TYR A 235 1.22 7.24 -10.30
C TYR A 235 2.46 8.02 -10.72
N GLU A 236 2.46 8.59 -11.93
CA GLU A 236 3.56 9.39 -12.47
C GLU A 236 3.88 10.60 -11.58
N ALA A 237 2.86 11.29 -11.06
CA ALA A 237 3.04 12.41 -10.14
C ALA A 237 3.71 12.01 -8.82
N CYS A 238 3.59 10.75 -8.39
CA CYS A 238 4.17 10.24 -7.15
C CYS A 238 5.52 9.52 -7.33
N VAL A 239 5.97 9.25 -8.57
CA VAL A 239 7.25 8.59 -8.87
C VAL A 239 8.45 9.19 -8.13
N PRO A 240 8.59 10.52 -7.98
CA PRO A 240 9.73 11.11 -7.27
C PRO A 240 9.92 10.58 -5.83
N TRP A 241 8.85 10.10 -5.18
CA TRP A 241 8.92 9.57 -3.81
C TRP A 241 8.97 8.03 -3.75
N MET A 242 9.18 7.36 -4.89
CA MET A 242 9.27 5.89 -4.97
C MET A 242 10.67 5.36 -5.23
N GLU A 243 11.68 6.24 -5.31
CA GLU A 243 13.05 5.83 -5.65
C GLU A 243 13.66 4.90 -4.59
N LYS A 244 13.39 5.17 -3.30
CA LYS A 244 13.83 4.33 -2.18
C LYS A 244 12.89 3.14 -1.98
N LYS A 245 13.34 1.96 -2.41
CA LYS A 245 12.53 0.71 -2.45
C LYS A 245 12.83 -0.26 -1.31
N ASP A 246 13.92 -0.05 -0.59
CA ASP A 246 14.41 -0.81 0.55
C ASP A 246 14.08 -0.13 1.88
#